data_AF-A0A7S2LMQ8-F1
#
_entry.id   AF-A0A7S2LMQ8-F1
#
_cell.length_a   1.000
_cell.length_b   1.000
_cell.length_c   1.000
_cell.angle_alpha   90.00
_cell.angle_beta   90.00
_cell.angle_gamma   90.00
#
_symmetry.space_group_name_H-M   'P 1'
#
loop_
_entity.id
_entity.type
_entity.pdbx_description
1 polymer ?
#
loop_
_entity_poly.entity_id
_entity_poly.type
_entity_poly.pdbx_seq_one_letter_code
_entity_poly.pdbx_strand_id
1 'polypeptide(L)'
;MRQILMKSKAKGDKKTPASERFFLECMVIDDANPSCASVSSSLLFFPKTASFGRICLKLFSADRGENVQCLVKGNAPDNIYCYLSATMKLCDAESKGYIKQLGRIVVRKFQTKDSTSSALTVAIENALTG
;
A
#
# COMPACT_ATOMS: atom_id res chain seq x y z
N MET A 1 19.21 12.94 -2.20
CA MET A 1 18.23 13.92 -2.76
C MET A 1 16.79 13.40 -2.88
N ARG A 2 16.54 12.15 -3.31
CA ARG A 2 15.17 11.60 -3.53
C ARG A 2 14.23 11.68 -2.30
N GLN A 3 14.78 11.49 -1.09
CA GLN A 3 14.00 11.52 0.16
C GLN A 3 13.39 12.89 0.51
N ILE A 4 14.08 13.99 0.17
CA ILE A 4 13.61 15.36 0.45
C ILE A 4 12.46 15.73 -0.50
N LEU A 5 12.59 15.36 -1.78
CA LEU A 5 11.54 15.50 -2.81
C LEU A 5 10.29 14.70 -2.49
N MET A 6 10.45 13.53 -1.87
CA MET A 6 9.31 12.74 -1.42
C MET A 6 8.56 13.50 -0.31
N LYS A 7 9.23 13.94 0.75
CA LYS A 7 8.54 14.62 1.86
C LYS A 7 7.76 15.88 1.42
N SER A 8 8.24 16.62 0.41
CA SER A 8 7.55 17.81 -0.10
C SER A 8 6.30 17.51 -0.95
N LYS A 9 6.26 16.34 -1.61
CA LYS A 9 5.13 15.90 -2.46
C LYS A 9 4.09 15.05 -1.72
N ALA A 10 4.42 14.58 -0.52
CA ALA A 10 3.57 13.66 0.23
C ALA A 10 2.29 14.32 0.74
N LYS A 11 1.13 13.70 0.49
CA LYS A 11 -0.18 14.17 0.96
C LYS A 11 -0.63 13.41 2.22
N GLY A 12 -1.30 14.08 3.14
CA GLY A 12 -1.71 13.47 4.40
C GLY A 12 -2.44 14.43 5.31
N ASP A 13 -2.78 13.97 6.52
CA ASP A 13 -3.45 14.82 7.51
C ASP A 13 -2.45 15.78 8.15
N LYS A 14 -2.58 17.07 7.81
CA LYS A 14 -1.68 18.14 8.29
C LYS A 14 -1.65 18.26 9.82
N LYS A 15 -2.67 17.77 10.53
CA LYS A 15 -2.73 17.74 12.01
C LYS A 15 -1.70 16.80 12.63
N THR A 16 -1.18 15.85 11.86
CA THR A 16 -0.14 14.92 12.34
C THR A 16 1.18 15.68 12.54
N PRO A 17 1.77 15.69 13.75
CA PRO A 17 3.08 16.30 14.02
C PRO A 17 4.16 15.73 13.10
N ALA A 18 5.11 16.56 12.65
CA ALA A 18 6.12 16.13 11.69
C ALA A 18 6.98 14.94 12.17
N SER A 19 7.25 14.84 13.47
CA SER A 19 7.96 13.73 14.12
C SER A 19 7.21 12.39 14.05
N GLU A 20 5.89 12.45 13.95
CA GLU A 20 4.99 11.30 13.91
C GLU A 20 4.59 10.90 12.47
N ARG A 21 5.07 11.63 11.46
CA ARG A 21 4.78 11.33 10.06
C ARG A 21 5.64 10.18 9.56
N PHE A 22 4.95 9.13 9.16
CA PHE A 22 5.49 8.01 8.41
C PHE A 22 5.14 8.18 6.94
N PHE A 23 6.16 8.33 6.09
CA PHE A 23 6.00 8.58 4.67
C PHE A 23 6.07 7.28 3.88
N LEU A 24 5.15 7.07 2.95
CA LEU A 24 5.05 5.88 2.12
C LEU A 24 4.65 6.24 0.70
N GLU A 25 5.24 5.54 -0.27
CA GLU A 25 4.68 5.44 -1.62
C GLU A 25 3.57 4.37 -1.58
N CYS A 26 2.33 4.79 -1.82
CA CYS A 26 1.17 3.91 -1.84
C CYS A 26 0.79 3.65 -3.29
N MET A 27 0.93 2.39 -3.68
CA MET A 27 0.54 1.91 -5.00
C MET A 27 -0.82 1.24 -4.88
N VAL A 28 -1.81 1.78 -5.57
CA VAL A 28 -3.21 1.38 -5.47
C VAL A 28 -3.57 0.61 -6.73
N ILE A 29 -4.08 -0.60 -6.56
CA ILE A 29 -4.51 -1.49 -7.65
C ILE A 29 -5.98 -1.82 -7.42
N ASP A 30 -6.85 -1.41 -8.36
CA ASP A 30 -8.27 -1.77 -8.33
C ASP A 30 -8.54 -2.90 -9.33
N ASP A 31 -8.57 -4.13 -8.82
CA ASP A 31 -8.92 -5.34 -9.58
C ASP A 31 -10.41 -5.67 -9.45
N ALA A 32 -11.18 -4.92 -8.65
CA ALA A 32 -12.62 -5.18 -8.52
C ALA A 32 -13.38 -4.79 -9.81
N ASN A 33 -12.77 -3.99 -10.69
CA ASN A 33 -13.32 -3.64 -11.99
C ASN A 33 -12.45 -4.20 -13.13
N PRO A 34 -12.79 -5.38 -13.69
CA PRO A 34 -11.99 -6.02 -14.74
C PRO A 34 -11.94 -5.21 -16.05
N SER A 35 -12.84 -4.23 -16.24
CA SER A 35 -12.83 -3.35 -17.41
C SER A 35 -11.85 -2.17 -17.28
N CYS A 36 -11.37 -1.87 -16.07
CA CYS A 36 -10.51 -0.73 -15.80
C CYS A 36 -9.60 -1.03 -14.59
N ALA A 37 -8.71 -2.01 -14.75
CA ALA A 37 -7.62 -2.24 -13.80
C ALA A 37 -6.75 -0.99 -13.75
N SER A 38 -7.02 -0.12 -12.77
CA SER A 38 -6.32 1.14 -12.62
C SER A 38 -5.21 0.96 -11.61
N VAL A 39 -4.00 1.32 -12.04
CA VAL A 39 -2.84 1.40 -11.15
C VAL A 39 -2.51 2.87 -10.95
N SER A 40 -2.48 3.30 -9.69
CA SER A 40 -2.02 4.65 -9.36
C SER A 40 -0.95 4.59 -8.27
N SER A 41 0.06 5.45 -8.37
CA SER A 41 1.05 5.64 -7.31
C SER A 41 0.87 7.03 -6.72
N SER A 42 0.78 7.09 -5.40
CA SER A 42 0.68 8.35 -4.66
C SER A 42 1.56 8.31 -3.44
N LEU A 43 2.34 9.36 -3.25
CA LEU A 43 3.14 9.51 -2.06
C LEU A 43 2.29 10.12 -0.93
N LEU A 44 2.18 9.40 0.17
CA LEU A 44 1.34 9.77 1.30
C LEU A 44 2.13 9.76 2.60
N PHE A 45 1.59 10.43 3.61
CA PHE A 45 2.05 10.27 4.98
C PHE A 45 0.90 9.97 5.95
N PHE A 46 1.23 9.19 6.97
CA PHE A 46 0.31 8.73 8.00
C PHE A 46 0.97 8.85 9.38
N PRO A 47 0.20 8.92 10.48
CA PRO A 47 0.74 8.73 11.82
C PRO A 47 1.42 7.35 11.93
N LYS A 48 2.56 7.25 12.63
CA LYS A 48 3.22 5.95 12.92
C LYS A 48 2.29 4.92 13.59
N THR A 49 1.31 5.40 14.34
CA THR A 49 0.31 4.58 15.04
C THR A 49 -0.84 4.12 14.16
N ALA A 50 -0.91 4.58 12.90
CA ALA A 50 -1.96 4.17 11.97
C ALA A 50 -1.84 2.67 11.65
N SER A 51 -2.97 1.98 11.63
CA SER A 51 -3.06 0.59 11.20
C SER A 51 -3.20 0.47 9.68
N PHE A 52 -2.77 -0.66 9.11
CA PHE A 52 -2.94 -0.90 7.67
C PHE A 52 -4.41 -0.91 7.25
N GLY A 53 -5.33 -1.38 8.10
CA GLY A 53 -6.76 -1.30 7.84
C GLY A 53 -7.23 0.15 7.64
N ARG A 54 -6.75 1.09 8.47
CA ARG A 54 -7.06 2.52 8.31
C ARG A 54 -6.45 3.12 7.04
N ILE A 55 -5.26 2.65 6.65
CA ILE A 55 -4.61 3.07 5.39
C ILE A 55 -5.43 2.60 4.20
N CYS A 56 -5.83 1.32 4.20
CA CYS A 56 -6.69 0.72 3.18
C CYS A 56 -8.00 1.49 3.02
N LEU A 57 -8.71 1.77 4.12
CA LEU A 57 -9.96 2.55 4.11
C LEU A 57 -9.80 4.00 3.65
N LYS A 58 -8.59 4.58 3.77
CA LYS A 58 -8.31 5.92 3.26
C LYS A 58 -8.10 5.93 1.74
N LEU A 59 -7.53 4.85 1.22
CA LEU A 59 -7.20 4.71 -0.21
C LEU A 59 -8.38 4.19 -1.03
N PHE A 60 -9.25 3.40 -0.40
CA PHE A 60 -10.47 2.88 -0.98
C PHE A 60 -11.65 3.14 -0.06
N SER A 61 -12.71 3.73 -0.61
CA SER A 61 -14.04 3.62 -0.02
C SER A 61 -14.45 2.15 -0.13
N ALA A 62 -14.80 1.52 0.99
CA ALA A 62 -15.27 0.15 0.98
C ALA A 62 -16.72 0.11 0.46
N ASP A 63 -16.97 -0.46 -0.72
CA ASP A 63 -18.31 -0.80 -1.17
C ASP A 63 -18.65 -2.25 -0.78
N ARG A 64 -19.93 -2.62 -0.88
CA ARG A 64 -20.39 -3.97 -0.48
C ARG A 64 -19.82 -5.03 -1.43
N GLY A 65 -19.15 -6.03 -0.87
CA GLY A 65 -18.67 -7.22 -1.60
C GLY A 65 -17.22 -7.16 -2.08
N GLU A 66 -16.51 -6.09 -1.73
CA GLU A 66 -15.13 -5.87 -2.11
C GLU A 66 -14.19 -6.08 -0.92
N ASN A 67 -13.01 -6.61 -1.19
CA ASN A 67 -11.97 -6.82 -0.20
C ASN A 67 -10.79 -5.92 -0.52
N VAL A 68 -10.17 -5.39 0.53
CA VAL A 68 -8.96 -4.58 0.40
C VAL A 68 -7.84 -5.24 1.20
N GLN A 69 -6.68 -5.39 0.58
CA GLN A 69 -5.49 -5.97 1.19
C GLN A 69 -4.30 -5.03 1.04
N CYS A 70 -3.44 -5.02 2.06
CA CYS A 70 -2.15 -4.36 2.01
C CYS A 70 -1.04 -5.40 1.84
N LEU A 71 -0.22 -5.18 0.83
CA LEU A 71 0.88 -6.02 0.40
C LEU A 71 2.19 -5.24 0.52
N VAL A 72 3.23 -5.93 0.96
CA VAL A 72 4.60 -5.39 1.02
C VAL A 72 5.56 -6.35 0.37
N LYS A 73 6.66 -5.81 -0.18
CA LYS A 73 7.70 -6.65 -0.76
C LYS A 73 8.32 -7.50 0.34
N GLY A 74 8.23 -8.82 0.21
CA GLY A 74 8.91 -9.77 1.09
C GLY A 74 10.43 -9.74 0.86
N ASN A 75 11.18 -10.22 1.84
CA ASN A 75 12.63 -10.35 1.76
C ASN A 75 13.09 -11.57 0.94
N ALA A 76 12.16 -12.31 0.34
CA ALA A 76 12.46 -13.47 -0.49
C ALA A 76 12.98 -13.02 -1.88
N PRO A 77 13.87 -13.80 -2.51
CA PRO A 77 14.44 -13.48 -3.82
C PRO A 77 13.39 -13.37 -4.94
N ASP A 78 12.27 -14.09 -4.82
CA ASP A 78 11.29 -14.24 -5.91
C ASP A 78 10.21 -13.15 -5.97
N ASN A 79 10.50 -11.92 -5.51
CA ASN A 79 9.53 -10.82 -5.47
C ASN A 79 8.18 -11.19 -4.82
N ILE A 80 8.21 -12.08 -3.82
CA ILE A 80 7.00 -12.54 -3.13
C ILE A 80 6.46 -11.39 -2.29
N TYR A 81 5.18 -11.06 -2.47
CA TYR A 81 4.50 -10.08 -1.62
C TYR A 81 3.97 -10.76 -0.36
N CYS A 82 4.17 -10.10 0.78
CA CYS A 82 3.63 -10.54 2.05
C CYS A 82 2.39 -9.70 2.42
N TYR A 83 1.38 -10.38 2.96
CA TYR A 83 0.20 -9.73 3.53
C TYR A 83 0.53 -9.15 4.89
N LEU A 84 0.15 -7.89 5.11
CA LEU A 84 0.15 -7.30 6.44
C LEU A 84 -1.25 -7.33 7.03
N SER A 85 -1.33 -7.72 8.31
CA SER A 85 -2.59 -7.70 9.04
C SER A 85 -3.18 -6.29 9.06
N ALA A 86 -4.49 -6.18 8.87
CA ALA A 86 -5.20 -4.91 8.95
C ALA A 86 -5.08 -4.24 10.33
N THR A 87 -4.81 -5.01 11.39
CA THR A 87 -4.61 -4.51 12.75
C THR A 87 -3.16 -4.08 13.04
N MET A 88 -2.20 -4.45 12.20
CA MET A 88 -0.80 -4.10 12.39
C MET A 88 -0.60 -2.59 12.17
N LYS A 89 0.18 -1.96 13.04
CA LYS A 89 0.54 -0.54 12.92
C LYS A 89 1.81 -0.34 12.11
N LEU A 90 1.98 0.85 11.53
CA LEU A 90 3.18 1.20 10.76
C LEU A 90 4.47 1.09 11.59
N CYS A 91 4.46 1.56 12.84
CA CYS A 91 5.63 1.45 13.73
C CYS A 91 6.05 -0.01 13.99
N ASP A 92 5.07 -0.90 14.17
CA ASP A 92 5.31 -2.32 14.43
C ASP A 92 5.85 -3.00 13.18
N ALA A 93 5.30 -2.67 12.01
CA ALA A 93 5.75 -3.19 10.73
C ALA A 93 7.16 -2.72 10.38
N GLU A 94 7.51 -1.46 10.68
CA GLU A 94 8.87 -0.94 10.53
C GLU A 94 9.84 -1.65 11.46
N SER A 95 9.48 -1.82 12.73
CA SER A 95 10.33 -2.47 13.73
C SER A 95 10.59 -3.95 13.40
N LYS A 96 9.64 -4.62 12.75
CA LYS A 96 9.77 -5.98 12.21
C LYS A 96 10.47 -6.05 10.84
N GLY A 97 10.81 -4.90 10.26
CA GLY A 97 11.51 -4.80 8.99
C GLY A 97 10.65 -5.07 7.75
N TYR A 98 9.32 -5.09 7.87
CA TYR A 98 8.40 -5.26 6.73
C TYR A 98 8.34 -4.03 5.83
N ILE A 99 8.47 -2.85 6.42
CA ILE A 99 8.48 -1.56 5.72
C ILE A 99 9.57 -0.66 6.29
N LYS A 100 9.90 0.41 5.57
CA LYS A 100 10.80 1.47 6.02
C LYS A 100 10.19 2.82 5.70
N GLN A 101 10.61 3.87 6.41
CA GLN A 101 10.26 5.24 6.01
C GLN A 101 10.64 5.49 4.54
N LEU A 102 9.73 6.08 3.78
CA LEU A 102 9.85 6.30 2.32
C LEU A 102 9.89 5.00 1.50
N GLY A 103 9.46 3.89 2.09
CA GLY A 103 9.22 2.63 1.40
C GLY A 103 7.93 2.65 0.57
N ARG A 104 7.70 1.55 -0.15
CA ARG A 104 6.53 1.35 -1.01
C ARG A 104 5.64 0.26 -0.42
N ILE A 105 4.33 0.49 -0.44
CA ILE A 105 3.31 -0.51 -0.16
C ILE A 105 2.36 -0.63 -1.35
N VAL A 106 1.77 -1.80 -1.53
CA VAL A 106 0.73 -2.05 -2.52
C VAL A 106 -0.58 -2.26 -1.80
N VAL A 107 -1.63 -1.54 -2.20
CA VAL A 107 -2.97 -1.67 -1.64
C VAL A 107 -3.88 -2.10 -2.77
N ARG A 108 -4.40 -3.32 -2.66
CA ARG A 108 -5.18 -3.99 -3.69
C ARG A 108 -6.63 -4.10 -3.27
N LYS A 109 -7.54 -3.74 -4.16
CA LYS A 109 -8.99 -3.96 -4.03
C LYS A 109 -9.42 -5.07 -5.00
N PHE A 110 -10.19 -6.05 -4.54
CA PHE A 110 -10.60 -7.23 -5.34
C PHE A 110 -11.93 -7.83 -4.84
N GLN A 111 -12.61 -8.61 -5.69
CA GLN A 111 -13.82 -9.34 -5.31
C GLN A 111 -13.48 -10.80 -4.95
N THR A 112 -14.15 -11.38 -3.94
CA THR A 112 -13.91 -12.77 -3.50
C THR A 112 -14.28 -13.82 -4.57
N LYS A 113 -15.03 -13.42 -5.61
CA LYS A 113 -15.45 -14.33 -6.68
C LYS A 113 -14.32 -14.68 -7.67
N ASP A 114 -13.21 -13.94 -7.67
CA ASP A 114 -12.10 -14.18 -8.58
C ASP A 114 -11.03 -15.08 -7.94
N SER A 115 -11.23 -16.39 -8.10
CA SER A 115 -10.22 -17.41 -7.85
C SER A 115 -9.21 -17.49 -9.00
N THR A 116 -8.41 -16.44 -9.21
CA THR A 116 -7.38 -16.44 -10.26
C THR A 116 -6.07 -15.81 -9.78
N SER A 117 -5.19 -16.68 -9.27
CA SER A 117 -3.84 -16.36 -8.78
C SER A 117 -2.84 -15.97 -9.87
N SER A 118 -3.20 -16.08 -11.17
CA SER A 118 -2.27 -15.90 -12.30
C SER A 118 -2.22 -14.48 -12.87
N ALA A 119 -3.29 -13.69 -12.78
CA ALA A 119 -3.31 -12.29 -13.22
C ALA A 119 -2.53 -11.35 -12.27
N LEU A 120 -2.39 -11.78 -11.01
CA LEU A 120 -1.72 -11.08 -9.90
C LEU A 120 -0.23 -10.81 -10.17
N THR A 121 0.50 -11.77 -10.73
CA THR A 121 1.95 -11.64 -10.95
C THR A 121 2.25 -10.64 -12.07
N VAL A 122 1.46 -10.68 -13.15
CA VAL A 122 1.70 -9.87 -14.36
C VAL A 122 1.36 -8.40 -14.14
N ALA A 123 0.27 -8.08 -13.42
CA ALA A 123 -0.12 -6.70 -13.14
C ALA A 123 0.87 -6.00 -12.18
N ILE A 124 1.42 -6.74 -11.22
CA ILE A 124 2.39 -6.23 -10.26
C ILE A 124 3.76 -6.03 -10.93
N GLU A 125 4.22 -6.97 -11.77
CA GLU A 125 5.49 -6.84 -12.49
C GLU A 125 5.50 -5.64 -13.45
N ASN A 126 4.44 -5.47 -14.25
CA ASN A 126 4.34 -4.36 -15.21
C ASN A 126 4.28 -2.98 -14.54
N ALA A 127 3.75 -2.92 -13.33
CA ALA A 127 3.61 -1.66 -12.63
C ALA A 127 4.87 -1.25 -11.83
N LEU A 128 5.89 -2.12 -11.78
CA LEU A 128 7.16 -1.89 -11.09
C LEU A 128 8.36 -1.71 -12.03
N THR A 129 8.23 -2.07 -13.30
CA THR A 129 9.22 -1.82 -14.37
C THR A 129 9.05 -0.46 -15.07
N GLY A 130 7.99 0.30 -14.74
CA GLY A 130 7.75 1.68 -15.18
C GLY A 130 8.30 2.76 -14.26
#